data_AF-A0A3G6ZNK1-F1
#
_entry.id   AF-A0A3G6ZNK1-F1
#
_cell.length_a   1.000
_cell.length_b   1.000
_cell.length_c   1.000
_cell.angle_alpha   90.00
_cell.angle_beta   90.00
_cell.angle_gamma   90.00
#
_symmetry.space_group_name_H-M   'P 1'
#
loop_
_entity.id
_entity.type
_entity.pdbx_description
1 polymer ?
#
loop_
_entity_poly.entity_id
_entity_poly.type
_entity_poly.pdbx_seq_one_letter_code
_entity_poly.pdbx_strand_id
1 'polypeptide(L)'
;MDHKLRSGLRPSAPIAEPRRIGTDGAGVITAVGPDVDGFRVGDPVVVFGATGAYATDIAVPVRSAQPRPASVTAAEGAALGIPVATAYQALRSLGVRDGDTLLVHAGSGAVGQAAIQLATLWGARVIATLVRGRDTAGYGIRAFSGGAPTPLTPQQRAWRAEAIPVALALLAAEAFSVELGPSFALGDAAAAHRAVEQGAAGKVILLP
;
A
#
# COMPACT_ATOMS: atom_id res chain seq x y z
N MET A 1 4.54 -6.86 -2.74
CA MET A 1 5.93 -6.90 -2.26
C MET A 1 6.23 -8.25 -1.63
N ASP A 2 5.32 -8.71 -0.76
CA ASP A 2 5.55 -9.81 0.18
C ASP A 2 5.67 -11.18 -0.50
N HIS A 3 4.79 -11.49 -1.47
CA HIS A 3 4.94 -12.72 -2.28
C HIS A 3 6.35 -12.81 -2.90
N LYS A 4 6.91 -11.68 -3.34
CA LYS A 4 8.18 -11.60 -4.09
C LYS A 4 9.38 -11.80 -3.17
N LEU A 5 9.23 -11.49 -1.88
CA LEU A 5 10.19 -11.86 -0.84
C LEU A 5 10.03 -13.34 -0.46
N ARG A 6 8.79 -13.84 -0.36
CA ARG A 6 8.50 -15.25 -0.02
C ARG A 6 8.97 -16.23 -1.09
N SER A 7 8.76 -15.92 -2.37
CA SER A 7 9.09 -16.79 -3.50
C SER A 7 10.56 -16.69 -3.93
N GLY A 8 11.36 -15.82 -3.31
CA GLY A 8 12.76 -15.60 -3.66
C GLY A 8 12.99 -14.77 -4.94
N LEU A 9 11.93 -14.28 -5.60
CA LEU A 9 12.03 -13.45 -6.80
C LEU A 9 12.65 -12.07 -6.54
N ARG A 10 12.58 -11.58 -5.30
CA ARG A 10 13.23 -10.34 -4.86
C ARG A 10 14.46 -10.68 -4.01
N PRO A 11 15.65 -10.21 -4.39
CA PRO A 11 16.84 -10.35 -3.57
C PRO A 11 16.61 -9.81 -2.16
N SER A 12 17.04 -10.57 -1.17
CA SER A 12 16.98 -10.19 0.24
C SER A 12 18.15 -10.84 0.97
N ALA A 13 18.46 -10.34 2.18
CA ALA A 13 19.48 -10.96 3.02
C ALA A 13 19.18 -12.46 3.24
N PRO A 14 20.19 -13.29 3.51
CA PRO A 14 19.99 -14.70 3.87
C PRO A 14 18.94 -14.87 4.98
N ILE A 15 18.15 -15.92 4.90
CA ILE A 15 17.16 -16.26 5.93
C ILE A 15 17.88 -17.07 7.02
N ALA A 16 18.36 -16.39 8.06
CA ALA A 16 18.98 -17.03 9.23
C ALA A 16 17.98 -17.28 10.38
N GLU A 17 16.87 -16.54 10.39
CA GLU A 17 15.81 -16.60 11.41
C GLU A 17 14.43 -16.44 10.75
N PRO A 18 13.33 -16.80 11.45
CA PRO A 18 11.97 -16.56 10.96
C PRO A 18 11.76 -15.10 10.54
N ARG A 19 11.47 -14.88 9.26
CA ARG A 19 11.30 -13.55 8.71
C ARG A 19 9.85 -13.11 8.83
N ARG A 20 9.64 -12.04 9.59
CA ARG A 20 8.35 -11.34 9.66
C ARG A 20 8.13 -10.54 8.37
N ILE A 21 6.94 -10.70 7.77
CA ILE A 21 6.54 -10.10 6.50
C ILE A 21 5.25 -9.29 6.68
N GLY A 22 4.89 -8.49 5.67
CA GLY A 22 3.79 -7.54 5.76
C GLY A 22 4.27 -6.19 6.26
N THR A 23 3.73 -5.14 5.63
CA THR A 23 4.15 -3.75 5.81
C THR A 23 2.99 -2.80 6.14
N ASP A 24 1.78 -3.19 5.80
CA ASP A 24 0.57 -2.39 5.95
C ASP A 24 -0.47 -3.18 6.76
N GLY A 25 -1.27 -2.47 7.55
CA GLY A 25 -2.35 -3.07 8.34
C GLY A 25 -3.32 -2.00 8.86
N ALA A 26 -4.40 -2.44 9.48
CA ALA A 26 -5.32 -1.56 10.20
C ALA A 26 -5.96 -2.35 11.35
N GLY A 27 -6.31 -1.66 12.42
CA GLY A 27 -6.84 -2.29 13.61
C GLY A 27 -7.29 -1.28 14.65
N VAL A 28 -7.13 -1.64 15.91
CA VAL A 28 -7.41 -0.80 17.08
C VAL A 28 -6.17 -0.73 17.97
N ILE A 29 -5.99 0.39 18.64
CA ILE A 29 -4.85 0.59 19.54
C ILE A 29 -5.09 -0.16 20.85
N THR A 30 -4.15 -1.04 21.22
CA THR A 30 -4.22 -1.81 22.47
C THR A 30 -3.29 -1.28 23.56
N ALA A 31 -2.24 -0.54 23.19
CA ALA A 31 -1.32 0.15 24.11
C ALA A 31 -0.69 1.39 23.44
N VAL A 32 -0.34 2.38 24.25
CA VAL A 32 0.31 3.63 23.81
C VAL A 32 1.56 3.85 24.65
N GLY A 33 2.69 4.22 24.02
CA GLY A 33 3.92 4.55 24.74
C GLY A 33 3.79 5.85 25.53
N PRO A 34 4.59 6.06 26.59
CA PRO A 34 4.45 7.21 27.50
C PRO A 34 4.60 8.58 26.80
N ASP A 35 5.39 8.65 25.73
CA ASP A 35 5.69 9.90 25.00
C ASP A 35 4.92 10.02 23.67
N VAL A 36 3.80 9.30 23.52
CA VAL A 36 3.00 9.30 22.29
C VAL A 36 1.69 10.06 22.50
N ASP A 37 1.59 11.21 21.86
CA ASP A 37 0.36 12.02 21.80
C ASP A 37 -0.53 11.65 20.60
N GLY A 38 -1.80 12.07 20.66
CA GLY A 38 -2.74 11.98 19.53
C GLY A 38 -3.40 10.61 19.33
N PHE A 39 -3.09 9.64 20.18
CA PHE A 39 -3.64 8.28 20.12
C PHE A 39 -4.08 7.80 21.50
N ARG A 40 -5.16 7.01 21.56
CA ARG A 40 -5.67 6.38 22.79
C ARG A 40 -5.99 4.92 22.55
N VAL A 41 -5.94 4.13 23.62
CA VAL A 41 -6.41 2.74 23.60
C VAL A 41 -7.88 2.71 23.16
N GLY A 42 -8.20 1.82 22.22
CA GLY A 42 -9.51 1.70 21.58
C GLY A 42 -9.65 2.49 20.27
N ASP A 43 -8.76 3.42 19.97
CA ASP A 43 -8.86 4.21 18.73
C ASP A 43 -8.64 3.33 17.49
N PRO A 44 -9.43 3.53 16.41
CA PRO A 44 -9.19 2.88 15.13
C PRO A 44 -7.95 3.49 14.44
N VAL A 45 -7.09 2.63 13.90
CA VAL A 45 -5.77 3.04 13.38
C VAL A 45 -5.42 2.34 12.06
N VAL A 46 -4.73 3.05 11.17
CA VAL A 46 -4.01 2.48 10.02
C VAL A 46 -2.52 2.47 10.30
N VAL A 47 -1.86 1.37 9.95
CA VAL A 47 -0.43 1.13 10.10
C VAL A 47 0.22 0.96 8.73
N PHE A 48 1.35 1.60 8.50
CA PHE A 48 2.08 1.54 7.23
C PHE A 48 3.60 1.60 7.43
N GLY A 49 4.34 1.00 6.50
CA GLY A 49 5.80 0.93 6.59
C GLY A 49 6.31 0.13 7.79
N ALA A 50 5.49 -0.77 8.31
CA ALA A 50 5.84 -1.66 9.41
C ALA A 50 6.70 -2.84 8.92
N THR A 51 7.21 -3.62 9.86
CA THR A 51 7.87 -4.90 9.58
C THR A 51 7.14 -5.97 10.37
N GLY A 52 6.45 -6.88 9.67
CA GLY A 52 5.74 -7.98 10.32
C GLY A 52 4.26 -7.74 10.55
N ALA A 53 3.60 -6.94 9.70
CA ALA A 53 2.18 -6.64 9.84
C ALA A 53 1.25 -7.86 9.71
N TYR A 54 1.76 -9.01 9.25
CA TYR A 54 1.03 -10.28 9.29
C TYR A 54 1.12 -10.89 10.70
N ALA A 55 0.46 -10.23 11.65
CA ALA A 55 0.39 -10.61 13.06
C ALA A 55 -0.94 -10.12 13.64
N THR A 56 -1.38 -10.72 14.75
CA THR A 56 -2.55 -10.23 15.52
C THR A 56 -2.24 -8.90 16.21
N ASP A 57 -0.99 -8.72 16.62
CA ASP A 57 -0.50 -7.55 17.34
C ASP A 57 0.85 -7.10 16.78
N ILE A 58 1.03 -5.78 16.66
CA ILE A 58 2.30 -5.18 16.23
C ILE A 58 2.57 -3.86 16.95
N ALA A 59 3.80 -3.72 17.44
CA ALA A 59 4.29 -2.44 17.94
C ALA A 59 4.96 -1.67 16.78
N VAL A 60 4.52 -0.44 16.54
CA VAL A 60 5.07 0.44 15.51
C VAL A 60 5.40 1.82 16.08
N PRO A 61 6.39 2.53 15.51
CA PRO A 61 6.62 3.91 15.90
C PRO A 61 5.45 4.79 15.46
N VAL A 62 5.16 5.87 16.21
CA VAL A 62 4.03 6.78 15.95
C VAL A 62 3.97 7.29 14.50
N ARG A 63 5.13 7.52 13.87
CA ARG A 63 5.23 7.95 12.45
C ARG A 63 4.66 6.95 11.43
N SER A 64 4.46 5.70 11.84
CA SER A 64 3.90 4.60 11.04
C SER A 64 2.43 4.35 11.34
N ALA A 65 1.80 5.20 12.14
CA ALA A 65 0.39 5.13 12.50
C ALA A 65 -0.35 6.39 12.03
N GLN A 66 -1.60 6.23 11.59
CA GLN A 66 -2.53 7.32 11.32
C GLN A 66 -3.91 6.97 11.88
N PRO A 67 -4.65 7.93 12.47
CA PRO A 67 -6.04 7.69 12.87
C PRO A 67 -6.87 7.25 11.67
N ARG A 68 -7.67 6.19 11.83
CA ARG A 68 -8.58 5.72 10.78
C ARG A 68 -9.94 6.38 10.97
N PRO A 69 -10.44 7.20 10.03
CA PRO A 69 -11.79 7.75 10.12
C PRO A 69 -12.84 6.64 10.23
N ALA A 70 -13.93 6.87 10.96
CA ALA A 70 -14.96 5.85 11.20
C ALA A 70 -15.64 5.35 9.91
N SER A 71 -15.74 6.21 8.88
CA SER A 71 -16.28 5.87 7.56
C SER A 71 -15.34 5.00 6.71
N VAL A 72 -14.05 4.92 7.05
CA VAL A 72 -13.08 4.10 6.33
C VAL A 72 -12.96 2.75 7.01
N THR A 73 -13.25 1.66 6.30
CA THR A 73 -13.15 0.30 6.83
C THR A 73 -11.70 -0.10 7.12
N ALA A 74 -11.51 -1.14 7.95
CA ALA A 74 -10.17 -1.64 8.26
C ALA A 74 -9.48 -2.20 7.00
N ALA A 75 -10.24 -2.88 6.13
CA ALA A 75 -9.73 -3.41 4.87
C ALA A 75 -9.25 -2.28 3.93
N GLU A 76 -10.03 -1.20 3.80
CA GLU A 76 -9.61 -0.04 3.02
C GLU A 76 -8.36 0.60 3.61
N GLY A 77 -8.33 0.82 4.93
CA GLY A 77 -7.16 1.39 5.62
C GLY A 77 -5.89 0.57 5.40
N ALA A 78 -5.97 -0.76 5.53
CA ALA A 78 -4.86 -1.68 5.31
C ALA A 78 -4.41 -1.74 3.83
N ALA A 79 -5.27 -1.34 2.90
CA ALA A 79 -4.94 -1.32 1.47
C ALA A 79 -4.07 -0.11 1.06
N LEU A 80 -4.02 0.96 1.86
CA LEU A 80 -3.42 2.24 1.45
C LEU A 80 -1.90 2.24 1.39
N GLY A 81 -1.24 1.68 2.41
CA GLY A 81 0.16 1.96 2.75
C GLY A 81 1.13 2.01 1.56
N ILE A 82 1.54 0.86 1.00
CA ILE A 82 2.47 0.85 -0.14
C ILE A 82 1.88 1.47 -1.42
N PRO A 83 0.66 1.13 -1.88
CA PRO A 83 0.15 1.59 -3.17
C PRO A 83 0.01 3.12 -3.26
N VAL A 84 -0.67 3.72 -2.30
CA VAL A 84 -0.95 5.16 -2.28
C VAL A 84 0.33 5.95 -2.05
N ALA A 85 1.14 5.56 -1.07
CA ALA A 85 2.40 6.26 -0.81
C ALA A 85 3.33 6.27 -2.04
N THR A 86 3.34 5.18 -2.81
CA THR A 86 4.15 5.10 -4.03
C THR A 86 3.62 6.01 -5.13
N ALA A 87 2.31 5.98 -5.39
CA ALA A 87 1.68 6.86 -6.37
C ALA A 87 1.90 8.33 -6.03
N TYR A 88 1.59 8.72 -4.79
CA TYR A 88 1.70 10.10 -4.31
C TYR A 88 3.14 10.63 -4.42
N GLN A 89 4.12 9.85 -3.95
CA GLN A 89 5.53 10.25 -4.04
C GLN A 89 5.98 10.38 -5.49
N ALA A 90 5.57 9.48 -6.39
CA ALA A 90 5.93 9.56 -7.80
C ALA A 90 5.37 10.83 -8.45
N LEU A 91 4.08 11.12 -8.25
CA LEU A 91 3.44 12.32 -8.80
C LEU A 91 4.08 13.62 -8.24
N ARG A 92 4.36 13.67 -6.93
CA ARG A 92 5.09 14.80 -6.32
C ARG A 92 6.49 14.97 -6.90
N SER A 93 7.20 13.86 -7.16
CA SER A 93 8.56 13.91 -7.72
C SER A 93 8.57 14.38 -9.17
N LEU A 94 7.54 14.03 -9.94
CA LEU A 94 7.32 14.53 -11.30
C LEU A 94 6.85 15.98 -11.31
N GLY A 95 6.38 16.51 -10.18
CA GLY A 95 5.88 17.87 -10.07
C GLY A 95 4.57 18.09 -10.82
N VAL A 96 3.71 17.06 -10.87
CA VAL A 96 2.42 17.08 -11.58
C VAL A 96 1.54 18.24 -11.12
N ARG A 97 0.92 18.94 -12.06
CA ARG A 97 0.03 20.09 -11.85
C ARG A 97 -1.25 19.97 -12.68
N ASP A 98 -2.19 20.86 -12.36
CA ASP A 98 -3.40 21.08 -13.16
C ASP A 98 -3.04 21.33 -14.64
N GLY A 99 -3.79 20.70 -15.54
CA GLY A 99 -3.58 20.80 -16.99
C GLY A 99 -2.51 19.87 -17.58
N ASP A 100 -1.68 19.20 -16.76
CA ASP A 100 -0.70 18.22 -17.26
C ASP A 100 -1.41 17.01 -17.91
N THR A 101 -0.79 16.38 -18.91
CA THR A 101 -1.23 15.08 -19.44
C THR A 101 -0.24 13.99 -19.04
N LEU A 102 -0.74 12.92 -18.41
CA LEU A 102 0.07 11.81 -17.91
C LEU A 102 -0.29 10.49 -18.61
N LEU A 103 0.73 9.72 -18.99
CA LEU A 103 0.58 8.33 -19.38
C LEU A 103 0.92 7.42 -18.18
N VAL A 104 -0.08 6.68 -17.67
CA VAL A 104 0.08 5.73 -16.56
C VAL A 104 0.03 4.31 -17.08
N HIS A 105 1.15 3.59 -17.00
CA HIS A 105 1.19 2.17 -17.34
C HIS A 105 0.63 1.29 -16.23
N ALA A 106 0.06 0.14 -16.62
CA ALA A 106 -0.55 -0.82 -15.70
C ALA A 106 -1.60 -0.18 -14.78
N GLY A 107 -2.46 0.65 -15.37
CA GLY A 107 -3.44 1.48 -14.66
C GLY A 107 -4.39 0.69 -13.76
N SER A 108 -4.69 -0.58 -14.08
CA SER A 108 -5.51 -1.46 -13.24
C SER A 108 -4.81 -2.03 -12.00
N GLY A 109 -3.50 -1.81 -11.83
CA GLY A 109 -2.80 -2.21 -10.61
C GLY A 109 -3.03 -1.22 -9.47
N ALA A 110 -2.89 -1.65 -8.21
CA ALA A 110 -3.18 -0.80 -7.04
C ALA A 110 -2.41 0.54 -7.03
N VAL A 111 -1.14 0.58 -7.48
CA VAL A 111 -0.38 1.84 -7.62
C VAL A 111 -0.91 2.68 -8.78
N GLY A 112 -1.23 2.05 -9.91
CA GLY A 112 -1.78 2.73 -11.09
C GLY A 112 -3.13 3.37 -10.79
N GLN A 113 -4.04 2.64 -10.13
CA GLN A 113 -5.33 3.15 -9.68
C GLN A 113 -5.17 4.36 -8.76
N ALA A 114 -4.28 4.28 -7.76
CA ALA A 114 -4.02 5.39 -6.86
C ALA A 114 -3.42 6.61 -7.61
N ALA A 115 -2.50 6.39 -8.56
CA ALA A 115 -1.90 7.45 -9.34
C ALA A 115 -2.91 8.14 -10.26
N ILE A 116 -3.78 7.37 -10.92
CA ILE A 116 -4.86 7.91 -11.76
C ILE A 116 -5.78 8.80 -10.94
N GLN A 117 -6.29 8.29 -9.80
CA GLN A 117 -7.22 9.04 -8.95
C GLN A 117 -6.58 10.32 -8.40
N LEU A 118 -5.36 10.23 -7.84
CA LEU A 118 -4.65 11.40 -7.30
C LEU A 118 -4.34 12.44 -8.39
N ALA A 119 -3.86 12.03 -9.56
CA ALA A 119 -3.54 12.95 -10.64
C ALA A 119 -4.79 13.65 -11.18
N THR A 120 -5.91 12.92 -11.34
CA THR A 120 -7.20 13.52 -11.73
C THR A 120 -7.68 14.52 -10.68
N LEU A 121 -7.58 14.19 -9.39
CA LEU A 121 -7.92 15.12 -8.30
C LEU A 121 -7.03 16.37 -8.27
N TRP A 122 -5.81 16.29 -8.82
CA TRP A 122 -4.91 17.44 -8.99
C TRP A 122 -5.13 18.21 -10.31
N GLY A 123 -6.13 17.83 -11.10
CA GLY A 123 -6.49 18.50 -12.34
C GLY A 123 -5.72 18.03 -13.58
N ALA A 124 -4.94 16.95 -13.48
CA ALA A 124 -4.24 16.39 -14.63
C ALA A 124 -5.17 15.51 -15.49
N ARG A 125 -4.93 15.49 -16.80
CA ARG A 125 -5.55 14.54 -17.74
C ARG A 125 -4.74 13.24 -17.76
N VAL A 126 -5.37 12.12 -17.44
CA VAL A 126 -4.69 10.82 -17.37
C VAL A 126 -5.09 9.92 -18.53
N ILE A 127 -4.09 9.37 -19.23
CA ILE A 127 -4.21 8.29 -20.20
C ILE A 127 -3.59 7.05 -19.53
N ALA A 128 -4.33 5.96 -19.41
CA ALA A 128 -3.82 4.76 -18.76
C ALA A 128 -3.71 3.60 -19.75
N THR A 129 -2.60 2.86 -19.72
CA THR A 129 -2.56 1.54 -20.36
C THR A 129 -3.02 0.49 -19.36
N LEU A 130 -3.99 -0.30 -19.79
CA LEU A 130 -4.41 -1.48 -19.05
C LEU A 130 -3.60 -2.65 -19.58
N VAL A 131 -2.82 -3.26 -18.71
CA VAL A 131 -2.29 -4.59 -18.97
C VAL A 131 -2.79 -5.43 -17.84
N ARG A 132 -3.53 -6.50 -18.13
CA ARG A 132 -3.76 -7.53 -17.11
C ARG A 132 -2.36 -8.01 -16.75
N GLY A 133 -1.92 -7.76 -15.52
CA GLY A 133 -0.54 -8.07 -15.09
C GLY A 133 -0.12 -9.50 -15.46
N ARG A 134 -1.10 -10.43 -15.49
CA ARG A 134 -0.95 -11.83 -15.89
C ARG A 134 -0.52 -12.04 -17.37
N ASP A 135 -0.94 -11.16 -18.28
CA ASP A 135 -0.69 -11.30 -19.72
C ASP A 135 0.66 -10.67 -20.12
N THR A 136 1.29 -9.90 -19.21
CA THR A 136 2.58 -9.20 -19.46
C THR A 136 3.68 -10.14 -19.93
N ALA A 137 3.82 -11.31 -19.30
CA ALA A 137 4.82 -12.31 -19.67
C ALA A 137 4.58 -12.86 -21.08
N GLY A 138 3.31 -13.05 -21.47
CA GLY A 138 2.92 -13.48 -22.82
C GLY A 138 3.25 -12.45 -23.92
N TYR A 139 3.43 -11.19 -23.55
CA TYR A 139 3.88 -10.12 -24.44
C TYR A 139 5.40 -9.90 -24.42
N GLY A 140 6.16 -10.77 -23.75
CA GLY A 140 7.61 -10.60 -23.58
C GLY A 140 8.00 -9.44 -22.65
N ILE A 141 7.02 -8.87 -21.93
CA ILE A 141 7.24 -7.75 -21.00
C ILE A 141 7.71 -8.33 -19.67
N ARG A 142 8.96 -8.04 -19.28
CA ARG A 142 9.44 -8.26 -17.91
C ARG A 142 8.78 -7.22 -16.98
N ALA A 143 7.68 -7.60 -16.35
CA ALA A 143 7.02 -6.75 -15.37
C ALA A 143 7.92 -6.53 -14.14
N PHE A 144 8.50 -5.33 -14.02
CA PHE A 144 9.26 -4.93 -12.84
C PHE A 144 8.32 -4.56 -11.70
N SER A 145 8.76 -4.92 -10.50
CA SER A 145 7.83 -5.53 -9.56
C SER A 145 7.38 -4.62 -8.41
N GLY A 146 7.70 -3.32 -8.51
CA GLY A 146 7.40 -2.26 -7.54
C GLY A 146 8.37 -2.25 -6.36
N GLY A 147 9.35 -1.34 -6.40
CA GLY A 147 10.32 -1.05 -5.34
C GLY A 147 11.44 -0.19 -5.93
N ALA A 148 11.81 0.91 -5.27
CA ALA A 148 12.93 1.72 -5.73
C ALA A 148 14.21 0.86 -5.69
N PRO A 149 14.99 0.77 -6.80
CA PRO A 149 16.24 0.00 -6.82
C PRO A 149 17.32 0.65 -5.93
N THR A 150 17.14 1.95 -5.65
CA THR A 150 17.95 2.74 -4.74
C THR A 150 17.12 3.14 -3.51
N PRO A 151 17.76 3.37 -2.35
CA PRO A 151 17.07 3.93 -1.20
C PRO A 151 16.39 5.26 -1.55
N LEU A 152 15.17 5.45 -1.06
CA LEU A 152 14.44 6.70 -1.22
C LEU A 152 15.21 7.87 -0.57
N THR A 153 15.05 9.07 -1.10
CA THR A 153 15.56 10.29 -0.44
C THR A 153 14.74 10.61 0.82
N PRO A 154 15.25 11.44 1.75
CA PRO A 154 14.46 11.94 2.88
C PRO A 154 13.16 12.62 2.43
N GLN A 155 13.20 13.43 1.38
CA GLN A 155 12.03 14.10 0.82
C GLN A 155 10.99 13.10 0.28
N GLN A 156 11.43 12.08 -0.44
CA GLN A 156 10.53 11.04 -0.94
C GLN A 156 9.89 10.25 0.19
N ARG A 157 10.63 9.96 1.27
CA ARG A 157 10.04 9.35 2.48
C ARG A 157 8.99 10.25 3.13
N ALA A 158 9.24 11.56 3.20
CA ALA A 158 8.27 12.52 3.73
C ALA A 158 6.96 12.53 2.90
N TRP A 159 7.05 12.59 1.58
CA TRP A 159 5.86 12.52 0.70
C TRP A 159 5.10 11.21 0.82
N ARG A 160 5.82 10.08 1.01
CA ARG A 160 5.18 8.79 1.25
C ARG A 160 4.38 8.78 2.56
N ALA A 161 4.90 9.42 3.61
CA ALA A 161 4.19 9.55 4.88
C ALA A 161 2.97 10.49 4.76
N GLU A 162 3.11 11.60 4.02
CA GLU A 162 2.03 12.56 3.74
C GLU A 162 0.85 11.94 2.98
N ALA A 163 1.12 10.97 2.11
CA ALA A 163 0.12 10.33 1.26
C ALA A 163 -1.00 9.63 2.05
N ILE A 164 -0.68 9.06 3.21
CA ILE A 164 -1.62 8.25 3.99
C ILE A 164 -2.76 9.07 4.59
N PRO A 165 -2.53 10.15 5.37
CA PRO A 165 -3.61 10.98 5.87
C PRO A 165 -4.41 11.63 4.73
N VAL A 166 -3.78 11.98 3.60
CA VAL A 166 -4.49 12.50 2.42
C VAL A 166 -5.47 11.48 1.87
N ALA A 167 -5.05 10.23 1.63
CA ALA A 167 -5.94 9.22 1.08
C ALA A 167 -7.03 8.77 2.08
N LEU A 168 -6.75 8.77 3.38
CA LEU A 168 -7.77 8.55 4.41
C LEU A 168 -8.84 9.63 4.38
N ALA A 169 -8.45 10.90 4.26
CA ALA A 169 -9.40 12.00 4.14
C ALA A 169 -10.23 11.89 2.84
N LEU A 170 -9.61 11.53 1.72
CA LEU A 170 -10.29 11.35 0.44
C LEU A 170 -11.26 10.16 0.44
N LEU A 171 -10.87 9.02 1.04
CA LEU A 171 -11.78 7.88 1.25
C LEU A 171 -12.96 8.27 2.12
N ALA A 172 -12.71 8.97 3.23
CA ALA A 172 -13.76 9.43 4.14
C ALA A 172 -14.74 10.40 3.47
N ALA A 173 -14.28 11.13 2.46
CA ALA A 173 -15.09 12.02 1.63
C ALA A 173 -15.64 11.34 0.36
N GLU A 174 -15.48 10.02 0.21
CA GLU A 174 -15.91 9.23 -0.94
C GLU A 174 -15.34 9.71 -2.29
N ALA A 175 -14.26 10.49 -2.25
CA ALA A 175 -13.57 11.04 -3.43
C ALA A 175 -12.42 10.15 -3.92
N PHE A 176 -12.16 9.04 -3.25
CA PHE A 176 -11.13 8.06 -3.58
C PHE A 176 -11.61 6.66 -3.21
N SER A 177 -11.18 5.65 -3.94
CA SER A 177 -11.51 4.25 -3.67
C SER A 177 -10.31 3.32 -3.80
N VAL A 178 -10.38 2.17 -3.13
CA VAL A 178 -9.39 1.10 -3.23
C VAL A 178 -10.07 -0.20 -3.63
N GLU A 179 -9.50 -0.90 -4.62
CA GLU A 179 -10.01 -2.20 -5.02
C GLU A 179 -9.55 -3.28 -4.03
N LEU A 180 -10.50 -3.87 -3.32
CA LEU A 180 -10.26 -4.98 -2.40
C LEU A 180 -10.38 -6.32 -3.14
N GLY A 181 -9.43 -7.21 -2.87
CA GLY A 181 -9.41 -8.57 -3.36
C GLY A 181 -9.99 -9.58 -2.37
N PRO A 182 -9.73 -10.88 -2.56
CA PRO A 182 -10.16 -11.91 -1.61
C PRO A 182 -9.53 -11.71 -0.22
N SER A 183 -10.29 -12.10 0.80
CA SER A 183 -9.84 -12.12 2.20
C SER A 183 -9.50 -13.54 2.63
N PHE A 184 -8.47 -13.68 3.47
CA PHE A 184 -8.04 -14.94 4.07
C PHE A 184 -7.84 -14.78 5.57
N ALA A 185 -7.95 -15.85 6.35
CA ALA A 185 -7.54 -15.84 7.74
C ALA A 185 -6.02 -15.58 7.84
N LEU A 186 -5.58 -14.96 8.92
CA LEU A 186 -4.17 -14.64 9.15
C LEU A 186 -3.29 -15.89 9.14
N GLY A 187 -3.77 -17.00 9.72
CA GLY A 187 -3.11 -18.31 9.67
C GLY A 187 -2.91 -18.86 8.24
N ASP A 188 -3.67 -18.37 7.27
CA ASP A 188 -3.64 -18.78 5.87
C ASP A 188 -2.83 -17.83 4.97
N ALA A 189 -1.93 -17.02 5.54
CA ALA A 189 -1.09 -16.09 4.78
C ALA A 189 -0.33 -16.74 3.61
N ALA A 190 0.05 -18.01 3.74
CA ALA A 190 0.66 -18.77 2.63
C ALA A 190 -0.33 -19.02 1.48
N ALA A 191 -1.60 -19.31 1.76
CA ALA A 191 -2.65 -19.46 0.75
C ALA A 191 -2.98 -18.12 0.09
N ALA A 192 -3.05 -17.04 0.87
CA ALA A 192 -3.23 -15.69 0.35
C ALA A 192 -2.13 -15.32 -0.67
N HIS A 193 -0.87 -15.65 -0.37
CA HIS A 193 0.23 -15.44 -1.32
C HIS A 193 0.14 -16.31 -2.57
N ARG A 194 -0.28 -17.57 -2.45
CA ARG A 194 -0.55 -18.42 -3.63
C ARG A 194 -1.66 -17.82 -4.49
N ALA A 195 -2.70 -17.24 -3.89
CA ALA A 195 -3.75 -16.55 -4.64
C ALA A 195 -3.19 -15.33 -5.39
N VAL A 196 -2.28 -14.55 -4.78
CA VAL A 196 -1.56 -13.46 -5.48
C VAL A 196 -0.74 -14.01 -6.65
N GLU A 197 -0.02 -15.11 -6.46
CA GLU A 197 0.77 -15.78 -7.52
C GLU A 197 -0.12 -16.29 -8.66
N GLN A 198 -1.33 -16.73 -8.35
CA GLN A 198 -2.34 -17.17 -9.31
C GLN A 198 -3.14 -16.01 -9.94
N GLY A 199 -2.83 -14.76 -9.57
CA GLY A 199 -3.38 -13.57 -10.21
C GLY A 199 -4.67 -13.03 -9.60
N ALA A 200 -4.86 -13.18 -8.28
CA ALA A 200 -5.93 -12.50 -7.56
C ALA A 200 -5.91 -10.98 -7.85
N ALA A 201 -7.08 -10.44 -8.19
CA ALA A 201 -7.29 -9.01 -8.40
C ALA A 201 -7.45 -8.27 -7.05
N GLY A 202 -7.29 -6.94 -7.07
CA GLY A 202 -7.39 -6.10 -5.89
C GLY A 202 -6.32 -6.35 -4.81
N LYS A 203 -6.47 -5.66 -3.67
CA LYS A 203 -5.66 -5.88 -2.47
C LYS A 203 -6.16 -7.11 -1.73
N VAL A 204 -5.35 -8.17 -1.70
CA VAL A 204 -5.60 -9.34 -0.84
C VAL A 204 -5.52 -8.93 0.64
N ILE A 205 -6.53 -9.30 1.42
CA ILE A 205 -6.68 -8.93 2.83
C ILE A 205 -6.44 -10.15 3.72
N LEU A 206 -5.71 -9.96 4.81
CA LEU A 206 -5.60 -10.94 5.90
C LEU A 206 -6.41 -10.44 7.09
N LEU A 207 -7.24 -11.32 7.64
CA LEU A 207 -8.10 -11.05 8.79
C LEU A 207 -7.58 -11.82 10.02
N PRO A 208 -7.50 -11.20 11.21
CA PRO A 208 -7.11 -11.88 12.44
C PRO A 208 -8.06 -13.03 12.81
#